data_AF-A0A524MHT8-F1
#
_entry.id   AF-A0A524MHT8-F1
#
_cell.length_a   1.000
_cell.length_b   1.000
_cell.length_c   1.000
_cell.angle_alpha   90.00
_cell.angle_beta   90.00
_cell.angle_gamma   90.00
#
_symmetry.space_group_name_H-M   'P 1'
#
loop_
_entity.id
_entity.type
_entity.pdbx_description
1 polymer ?
#
loop_
_entity_poly.entity_id
_entity_poly.type
_entity_poly.pdbx_seq_one_letter_code
_entity_poly.pdbx_strand_id
1 'polypeptide(L)'
;MNKTILKFPLEFTEEQTILVPKDATFLSVQMQKDKLCLWAECVVNSDLEKRTVEILGTSHIFEFAARKYISTVQDGIFVWHIYELIT
;
A
#
# COMPACT_ATOMS: atom_id res chain seq x y z
N MET A 1 -2.30 20.85 -13.98
CA MET A 1 -2.83 20.05 -12.85
C MET A 1 -1.71 19.88 -11.85
N ASN A 2 -1.97 20.09 -10.56
CA ASN A 2 -0.94 19.96 -9.52
C ASN A 2 -0.97 18.55 -8.94
N LYS A 3 0.20 17.93 -8.82
CA LYS A 3 0.38 16.67 -8.10
C LYS A 3 0.79 16.93 -6.66
N THR A 4 0.43 16.01 -5.77
CA THR A 4 0.83 15.97 -4.37
C THR A 4 1.20 14.55 -3.99
N ILE A 5 1.85 14.38 -2.84
CA ILE A 5 2.05 13.08 -2.22
C ILE A 5 1.08 12.98 -1.05
N LEU A 6 0.13 12.04 -1.13
CA LEU A 6 -0.79 11.73 -0.03
C LEU A 6 -0.28 10.54 0.77
N LYS A 7 -0.67 10.50 2.05
CA LYS A 7 -0.30 9.45 3.00
C LYS A 7 -1.56 8.73 3.47
N PHE A 8 -1.51 7.41 3.43
CA PHE A 8 -2.61 6.50 3.79
C PHE A 8 -2.11 5.55 4.90
N PRO A 9 -2.60 5.67 6.14
CA PRO A 9 -2.34 4.68 7.17
C PRO A 9 -2.89 3.32 6.73
N LEU A 10 -2.14 2.25 7.02
CA LEU A 10 -2.54 0.87 6.78
C LEU A 10 -2.64 0.13 8.10
N GLU A 11 -3.59 -0.79 8.19
CA GLU A 11 -3.68 -1.75 9.30
C GLU A 11 -2.82 -2.99 9.01
N PHE A 12 -2.33 -3.66 10.05
CA PHE A 12 -1.62 -4.94 9.89
C PHE A 12 -2.60 -6.09 9.67
N THR A 13 -3.19 -6.14 8.48
CA THR A 13 -4.04 -7.23 7.99
C THR A 13 -3.50 -7.77 6.68
N GLU A 14 -3.74 -9.04 6.38
CA GLU A 14 -3.23 -9.69 5.16
C GLU A 14 -3.68 -8.98 3.88
N GLU A 15 -4.92 -8.51 3.87
CA GLU A 15 -5.51 -7.74 2.78
C GLU A 15 -6.34 -6.59 3.36
N GLN A 16 -6.36 -5.46 2.67
CA GLN A 16 -7.27 -4.35 2.94
C GLN A 16 -7.56 -3.52 1.70
N THR A 17 -8.76 -2.95 1.63
CA THR A 17 -9.13 -1.98 0.59
C THR A 17 -8.98 -0.55 1.11
N ILE A 18 -8.28 0.29 0.36
CA ILE A 18 -8.14 1.72 0.61
C ILE A 18 -8.81 2.54 -0.51
N LEU A 19 -9.31 3.73 -0.16
CA LEU A 19 -9.77 4.71 -1.14
C LEU A 19 -8.63 5.66 -1.47
N VAL A 20 -8.25 5.69 -2.75
CA VAL A 20 -7.16 6.54 -3.23
C VAL A 20 -7.60 7.30 -4.48
N PRO A 21 -7.00 8.46 -4.76
CA PRO A 21 -7.13 9.13 -6.05
C PRO A 21 -6.95 8.16 -7.23
N LYS A 22 -7.80 8.25 -8.25
CA LYS A 22 -7.81 7.33 -9.40
C LYS A 22 -6.47 7.31 -10.17
N ASP A 23 -5.77 8.43 -10.15
CA ASP A 23 -4.46 8.58 -10.78
C ASP A 23 -3.29 8.28 -9.83
N ALA A 24 -3.57 7.74 -8.64
CA ALA A 24 -2.56 7.43 -7.64
C ALA A 24 -1.53 6.44 -8.16
N THR A 25 -0.26 6.83 -8.00
CA THR A 25 0.89 5.95 -8.15
C THR A 25 1.47 5.68 -6.78
N PHE A 26 1.37 4.44 -6.31
CA PHE A 26 1.95 4.02 -5.04
C PHE A 26 3.48 4.07 -5.13
N LEU A 27 4.10 4.78 -4.18
CA LEU A 27 5.55 5.05 -4.19
C LEU A 27 6.29 4.11 -3.26
N SER A 28 5.82 4.01 -2.01
CA SER A 28 6.43 3.17 -0.97
C SER A 28 5.47 2.98 0.18
N VAL A 29 5.71 1.93 0.96
CA VAL A 29 5.11 1.70 2.27
C VAL A 29 6.25 1.59 3.27
N GLN A 30 6.14 2.26 4.42
CA GLN A 30 7.15 2.25 5.48
C GLN A 30 6.50 2.48 6.85
N MET A 31 7.23 2.15 7.91
CA MET A 31 6.87 2.55 9.27
C MET A 31 7.12 4.06 9.45
N GLN A 32 6.12 4.77 9.95
CA GLN A 32 6.27 6.13 10.48
C GLN A 32 5.83 6.12 11.94
N LYS A 33 6.83 6.10 12.83
CA LYS A 33 6.65 5.75 14.25
C LYS A 33 6.05 4.34 14.37
N ASP A 34 4.90 4.21 15.00
CA ASP A 34 4.16 2.98 15.29
C ASP A 34 3.13 2.63 14.21
N LYS A 35 3.12 3.34 13.07
CA LYS A 35 2.11 3.15 12.02
C LYS A 35 2.72 2.80 10.68
N LEU A 36 2.21 1.74 10.06
CA LEU A 36 2.48 1.44 8.66
C LEU A 36 1.74 2.46 7.79
N CYS A 37 2.45 3.12 6.88
CA CYS A 37 1.89 4.15 6.03
C CYS A 37 2.29 3.89 4.58
N LEU A 38 1.33 4.05 3.67
CA LEU A 38 1.54 4.08 2.22
C LEU A 38 1.58 5.53 1.75
N TRP A 39 2.52 5.85 0.87
CA TRP A 39 2.55 7.14 0.17
C TRP A 39 2.26 6.95 -1.31
N ALA A 40 1.42 7.83 -1.85
CA ALA A 40 1.07 7.84 -3.26
C ALA A 40 1.22 9.23 -3.87
N GLU A 41 1.77 9.29 -5.08
CA GLU A 41 1.72 10.48 -5.92
C GLU A 41 0.39 10.54 -6.65
N CYS A 42 -0.32 11.67 -6.60
CA CYS A 42 -1.63 11.83 -7.25
C CYS A 42 -1.97 13.31 -7.51
N VAL A 43 -2.93 13.54 -8.40
CA VAL A 43 -3.54 14.85 -8.65
C VAL A 43 -4.48 15.21 -7.50
N VAL A 44 -4.41 16.48 -7.07
CA VAL A 44 -5.27 17.01 -6.00
C VAL A 44 -6.74 17.02 -6.45
N ASN A 45 -7.65 16.56 -5.59
CA ASN A 45 -9.11 16.52 -5.81
C ASN A 45 -9.56 15.68 -7.03
N SER A 46 -8.82 14.63 -7.41
CA SER A 46 -9.33 13.66 -8.40
C SER A 46 -10.34 12.69 -7.76
N ASP A 47 -11.15 12.04 -8.60
CA ASP A 47 -12.09 11.02 -8.16
C ASP A 47 -11.36 9.89 -7.44
N LEU A 48 -12.02 9.33 -6.42
CA LEU A 48 -11.48 8.23 -5.65
C LEU A 48 -11.87 6.88 -6.26
N GLU A 49 -10.99 5.90 -6.12
CA GLU A 49 -11.27 4.50 -6.42
C GLU A 49 -10.80 3.59 -5.29
N LYS A 50 -11.36 2.38 -5.26
CA LYS A 50 -10.97 1.34 -4.33
C LYS A 50 -9.76 0.61 -4.91
N ARG A 51 -8.70 0.50 -4.12
CA ARG A 51 -7.54 -0.35 -4.43
C ARG A 51 -7.25 -1.27 -3.27
N THR A 52 -6.83 -2.48 -3.59
CA THR A 52 -6.52 -3.50 -2.59
C THR A 52 -5.03 -3.61 -2.38
N VAL A 53 -4.62 -3.56 -1.12
CA VAL A 53 -3.24 -3.71 -0.66
C VAL A 53 -3.14 -5.00 0.15
N GLU A 54 -2.16 -5.83 -0.17
CA GLU A 54 -1.80 -7.01 0.60
C GLU A 54 -0.52 -6.77 1.40
N ILE A 55 -0.48 -7.30 2.63
CA ILE A 55 0.67 -7.27 3.52
C ILE A 55 1.01 -8.70 3.90
N LEU A 56 2.12 -9.19 3.37
CA LEU A 56 2.51 -10.59 3.48
C LEU A 56 3.79 -10.71 4.31
N GLY A 57 3.72 -11.50 5.38
CA GLY A 57 4.88 -11.84 6.20
C GLY A 57 5.76 -12.91 5.56
N THR A 58 6.95 -13.11 6.13
CA THR A 58 7.79 -14.25 5.77
C THR A 58 7.07 -15.56 6.09
N SER A 59 7.09 -16.52 5.16
CA SER A 59 6.41 -17.82 5.26
C SER A 59 4.88 -17.78 5.27
N HIS A 60 4.25 -16.64 4.96
CA HIS A 60 2.80 -16.62 4.70
C HIS A 60 2.48 -17.39 3.42
N ILE A 61 1.47 -18.25 3.49
CA ILE A 61 0.89 -18.91 2.31
C ILE A 61 -0.17 -17.96 1.77
N PHE A 62 -0.11 -17.65 0.48
CA PHE A 62 -1.05 -16.76 -0.19
C PHE A 62 -1.41 -17.31 -1.56
N GLU A 63 -2.60 -16.99 -2.06
CA GLU A 63 -3.06 -17.48 -3.35
C GLU A 63 -2.28 -16.85 -4.51
N PHE A 64 -2.25 -17.52 -5.66
CA PHE A 64 -1.70 -16.91 -6.86
C PHE A 64 -2.63 -15.79 -7.34
N ALA A 65 -2.12 -14.56 -7.43
CA ALA A 65 -2.84 -13.41 -7.94
C ALA A 65 -1.90 -12.54 -8.77
N ALA A 66 -2.47 -11.74 -9.68
CA ALA A 66 -1.71 -10.67 -10.33
C ALA A 66 -1.48 -9.56 -9.31
N ARG A 67 -0.21 -9.27 -9.02
CA ARG A 67 0.18 -8.28 -8.01
C ARG A 67 1.26 -7.37 -8.54
N LYS A 68 1.26 -6.13 -8.05
CA LYS A 68 2.37 -5.20 -8.19
C LYS A 68 3.06 -5.03 -6.85
N TYR A 69 4.35 -5.34 -6.80
CA TYR A 69 5.16 -5.08 -5.61
C TYR A 69 5.27 -3.57 -5.35
N ILE A 70 5.13 -3.17 -4.08
CA ILE A 70 5.29 -1.78 -3.65
C ILE A 70 6.55 -1.63 -2.81
N SER A 71 6.68 -2.39 -1.71
CA SER A 71 7.78 -2.21 -0.77
C SER A 71 8.01 -3.42 0.12
N THR A 72 9.17 -3.45 0.76
CA THR A 72 9.49 -4.35 1.87
C THR A 72 9.72 -3.47 3.08
N VAL A 73 9.05 -3.79 4.19
CA VAL A 73 9.10 -3.03 5.43
C VAL A 73 9.68 -3.92 6.52
N GLN A 74 10.76 -3.45 7.13
CA GLN A 74 11.35 -4.07 8.31
C GLN A 74 10.79 -3.35 9.54
N ASP A 75 10.20 -4.11 10.46
CA ASP A 75 9.62 -3.60 11.71
C ASP A 75 10.10 -4.47 12.88
N GLY A 76 11.19 -4.03 13.50
CA GLY A 76 11.89 -4.83 14.52
C GLY A 76 12.37 -6.17 13.95
N ILE A 77 11.79 -7.26 14.44
CA ILE A 77 12.09 -8.63 13.98
C ILE A 77 11.22 -9.09 12.82
N PHE A 78 10.20 -8.32 12.46
CA PHE A 78 9.27 -8.67 11.39
C PHE A 78 9.70 -8.08 10.05
N VAL A 79 9.39 -8.81 8.99
CA VAL A 79 9.57 -8.36 7.61
C VAL A 79 8.27 -8.56 6.86
N TRP A 80 7.76 -7.48 6.29
CA TRP A 80 6.50 -7.42 5.56
C TRP A 80 6.78 -7.07 4.10
N HIS A 81 6.13 -7.78 3.18
CA HIS A 81 6.15 -7.50 1.75
C HIS A 81 4.78 -6.99 1.32
N ILE A 82 4.75 -5.80 0.73
CA ILE A 82 3.52 -5.07 0.47
C ILE A 82 3.28 -5.05 -1.04
N TYR A 83 2.06 -5.42 -1.42
CA TYR A 83 1.64 -5.52 -2.81
C TYR A 83 0.33 -4.75 -3.05
N GLU A 84 0.15 -4.25 -4.26
CA GLU A 84 -1.14 -3.83 -4.80
C GLU A 84 -1.69 -4.99 -5.64
N LEU A 85 -2.92 -5.43 -5.37
CA LEU A 85 -3.59 -6.39 -6.23
C LEU A 85 -4.00 -5.71 -7.54
N ILE A 86 -3.68 -6.38 -8.65
CA ILE A 86 -4.08 -5.95 -9.99
C ILE A 86 -5.32 -6.74 -10.36
N THR A 87 -6.49 -6.12 -10.20
CA THR A 87 -7.78 -6.66 -10.63
C THR A 87 -8.17 -6.16 -12.00
#